data_AF-A0A1B6GUP4-F1
#
_entry.id   AF-A0A1B6GUP4-F1
#
_cell.length_a   1.000
_cell.length_b   1.000
_cell.length_c   1.000
_cell.angle_alpha   90.00
_cell.angle_beta   90.00
_cell.angle_gamma   90.00
#
_symmetry.space_group_name_H-M   'P 1'
#
loop_
_entity.id
_entity.type
_entity.pdbx_description
1 polymer ?
#
loop_
_entity_poly.entity_id
_entity_poly.type
_entity_poly.pdbx_seq_one_letter_code
_entity_poly.pdbx_strand_id
1 'polypeptide(L)'
;GLSEGLGEHMQDLISHSNLIQLLHQCVQDPVPEVRQSSFALLGDVIKSCYSCISEFVPNFLPILGQNLVPENISVCNNATWAIGEICLKLNETTKPYINFLIVHLINNI
;
A
#
# COMPACT_ATOMS: atom_id res chain seq x y z
N GLY A 1 -0.46 12.00 -5.66
CA GLY A 1 -1.47 13.07 -5.78
C GLY A 1 -1.50 14.04 -4.60
N LEU A 2 -2.01 13.62 -3.45
CA LEU A 2 -2.10 14.47 -2.25
C LEU A 2 -0.81 14.42 -1.42
N SER A 3 -0.20 13.24 -1.28
CA SER A 3 1.12 13.08 -0.63
C SER A 3 2.24 13.77 -1.40
N GLU A 4 2.23 13.62 -2.72
CA GLU A 4 3.20 14.26 -3.62
C GLU A 4 3.07 15.79 -3.61
N GLY A 5 1.84 16.32 -3.46
CA GLY A 5 1.61 17.76 -3.36
C GLY A 5 2.05 18.38 -2.02
N LEU A 6 2.11 17.59 -0.95
CA LEU A 6 2.49 18.03 0.39
C LEU A 6 4.00 17.92 0.66
N GLY A 7 4.73 17.07 -0.07
CA GLY A 7 6.18 16.94 0.04
C GLY A 7 6.62 16.63 1.48
N GLU A 8 7.61 17.38 1.99
CA GLU A 8 8.18 17.17 3.33
C GLU A 8 7.16 17.42 4.47
N HIS A 9 6.12 18.24 4.25
CA HIS A 9 5.08 18.49 5.24
C HIS A 9 4.18 17.27 5.48
N MET A 10 4.20 16.28 4.58
CA MET A 10 3.46 15.04 4.74
C MET A 10 3.90 14.29 6.01
N GLN A 11 5.19 14.34 6.34
CA GLN A 11 5.73 13.63 7.50
C GLN A 11 5.20 14.20 8.82
N ASP A 12 5.15 15.52 8.93
CA ASP A 12 4.60 16.20 10.11
C ASP A 12 3.09 15.95 10.24
N LEU A 13 2.36 15.96 9.13
CA LEU A 13 0.91 15.71 9.16
C LEU A 13 0.57 14.26 9.53
N ILE A 14 1.35 13.28 9.05
CA ILE A 14 1.14 11.88 9.41
C ILE A 14 1.48 11.63 10.87
N SER A 15 2.60 12.19 11.35
CA SER A 15 3.04 11.97 12.75
C SER A 15 2.08 12.56 13.79
N HIS A 16 1.32 13.60 13.44
CA HIS A 16 0.34 14.24 14.33
C HIS A 16 -1.12 13.83 14.02
N SER A 17 -1.35 12.75 13.25
CA SER A 17 -2.70 12.29 12.92
C SER A 17 -2.87 10.78 13.11
N ASN A 18 -4.12 10.32 13.04
CA ASN A 18 -4.46 8.90 13.03
C ASN A 18 -4.55 8.35 11.59
N LEU A 19 -3.91 8.99 10.61
CA LEU A 19 -4.07 8.65 9.19
C LEU A 19 -3.74 7.19 8.91
N ILE A 20 -2.63 6.66 9.45
CA ILE A 20 -2.22 5.26 9.22
C ILE A 20 -3.24 4.27 9.80
N GLN A 21 -3.84 4.59 10.95
CA GLN A 21 -4.87 3.76 11.57
C GLN A 21 -6.16 3.74 10.73
N LEU A 22 -6.60 4.92 10.26
CA LEU A 22 -7.76 5.03 9.37
C LEU A 22 -7.49 4.32 8.04
N LEU A 23 -6.31 4.51 7.47
CA LEU A 23 -5.89 3.83 6.24
C LEU A 23 -5.95 2.31 6.39
N HIS A 24 -5.49 1.78 7.53
CA HIS A 24 -5.59 0.36 7.85
C HIS A 24 -7.03 -0.16 7.91
N GLN A 25 -8.00 0.66 8.36
CA GLN A 25 -9.41 0.30 8.30
C GLN A 25 -9.92 0.33 6.85
N CYS A 26 -9.63 1.40 6.11
CA CYS A 26 -10.18 1.61 4.77
C CYS A 26 -9.66 0.60 3.74
N VAL A 27 -8.42 0.10 3.86
CA VAL A 27 -7.91 -0.98 2.99
C VAL A 27 -8.62 -2.33 3.18
N GLN A 28 -9.37 -2.50 4.26
CA GLN A 28 -10.17 -3.69 4.56
C GLN A 28 -11.68 -3.45 4.39
N ASP A 29 -12.08 -2.27 3.95
CA ASP A 29 -13.50 -1.91 3.82
C ASP A 29 -14.22 -2.87 2.85
N PRO A 30 -15.46 -3.29 3.13
CA PRO A 30 -16.20 -4.16 2.22
C PRO A 30 -16.44 -3.53 0.83
N VAL A 31 -16.48 -2.20 0.73
CA VAL A 31 -16.74 -1.46 -0.52
C VAL A 31 -15.44 -1.38 -1.37
N PRO A 32 -15.42 -1.95 -2.59
CA PRO A 32 -14.24 -1.96 -3.46
C PRO A 32 -13.65 -0.56 -3.75
N GLU A 33 -14.50 0.44 -3.94
CA GLU A 33 -14.09 1.81 -4.28
C GLU A 33 -13.33 2.48 -3.11
N VAL A 34 -13.69 2.14 -1.87
CA VAL A 34 -12.99 2.59 -0.67
C VAL A 34 -11.60 1.95 -0.63
N ARG A 35 -11.50 0.64 -0.88
CA ARG A 35 -10.21 -0.06 -0.95
C ARG A 35 -9.33 0.49 -2.08
N GLN A 36 -9.89 0.68 -3.27
CA GLN A 36 -9.18 1.25 -4.43
C GLN A 36 -8.51 2.59 -4.08
N SER A 37 -9.28 3.52 -3.52
CA SER A 37 -8.79 4.85 -3.15
C SER A 37 -7.74 4.76 -2.03
N SER A 38 -7.95 3.84 -1.09
CA SER A 38 -7.04 3.63 0.04
C SER A 38 -5.72 3.01 -0.40
N PHE A 39 -5.71 2.07 -1.35
CA PHE A 39 -4.48 1.51 -1.90
C PHE A 39 -3.69 2.54 -2.70
N ALA A 40 -4.37 3.43 -3.44
CA ALA A 40 -3.70 4.55 -4.09
C ALA A 40 -3.03 5.47 -3.06
N LEU A 41 -3.73 5.86 -1.99
CA LEU A 41 -3.16 6.69 -0.92
C LEU A 41 -2.00 5.97 -0.21
N LEU A 42 -2.13 4.67 0.04
CA LEU A 42 -1.08 3.86 0.66
C LEU A 42 0.21 3.89 -0.16
N GLY A 43 0.15 3.63 -1.47
CA GLY A 43 1.32 3.71 -2.34
C GLY A 43 1.91 5.13 -2.39
N ASP A 44 1.05 6.15 -2.45
CA ASP A 44 1.42 7.57 -2.37
C ASP A 44 2.19 7.89 -1.06
N VAL A 45 1.76 7.34 0.09
CA VAL A 45 2.44 7.51 1.39
C VAL A 45 3.76 6.73 1.42
N ILE A 46 3.80 5.49 0.93
CA ILE A 46 5.03 4.69 0.86
C ILE A 46 6.08 5.41 0.02
N LYS A 47 5.68 5.94 -1.14
CA LYS A 47 6.55 6.66 -2.06
C LYS A 47 7.13 7.93 -1.44
N SER A 48 6.28 8.75 -0.81
CA SER A 48 6.64 10.09 -0.32
C SER A 48 7.17 10.13 1.12
N CYS A 49 6.64 9.31 2.05
CA CYS A 49 7.09 9.22 3.45
C CYS A 49 7.18 7.78 3.93
N TYR A 50 8.18 7.03 3.44
CA TYR A 50 8.38 5.65 3.86
C TYR A 50 8.67 5.50 5.36
N SER A 51 9.42 6.43 5.96
CA SER A 51 9.72 6.47 7.40
C SER A 51 8.47 6.53 8.27
N CYS A 52 7.39 7.15 7.77
CA CYS A 52 6.12 7.27 8.48
C CYS A 52 5.37 5.92 8.60
N ILE A 53 5.62 4.98 7.69
CA ILE A 53 4.80 3.78 7.52
C ILE A 53 5.59 2.47 7.60
N SER A 54 6.92 2.52 7.58
CA SER A 54 7.81 1.35 7.49
C SER A 54 7.50 0.27 8.54
N GLU A 55 7.21 0.65 9.78
CA GLU A 55 6.86 -0.28 10.87
C GLU A 55 5.52 -1.00 10.64
N PHE A 56 4.62 -0.41 9.85
CA PHE A 56 3.29 -0.95 9.57
C PHE A 56 3.22 -1.74 8.25
N VAL A 57 4.23 -1.64 7.39
CA VAL A 57 4.31 -2.36 6.10
C VAL A 57 4.02 -3.87 6.24
N PRO A 58 4.55 -4.60 7.25
CA PRO A 58 4.23 -6.01 7.43
C PRO A 58 2.73 -6.29 7.61
N ASN A 59 1.96 -5.33 8.13
CA ASN A 59 0.52 -5.48 8.34
C ASN A 59 -0.27 -5.24 7.04
N PHE A 60 0.24 -4.39 6.14
CA PHE A 60 -0.40 -4.07 4.87
C PHE A 60 -0.14 -5.13 3.78
N LEU A 61 1.02 -5.77 3.78
CA LEU A 61 1.40 -6.74 2.74
C LEU A 61 0.41 -7.90 2.56
N PRO A 62 -0.08 -8.57 3.64
CA PRO A 62 -1.10 -9.62 3.49
C PRO A 62 -2.42 -9.11 2.90
N ILE A 63 -2.85 -7.91 3.30
CA ILE A 63 -4.09 -7.28 2.82
C ILE A 63 -3.99 -6.95 1.33
N LEU A 64 -2.85 -6.39 0.91
CA LEU A 64 -2.56 -6.12 -0.49
C LEU A 64 -2.57 -7.41 -1.32
N GLY A 65 -1.93 -8.47 -0.82
CA GLY A 65 -1.92 -9.79 -1.48
C GLY A 65 -3.32 -10.38 -1.66
N GLN A 66 -4.20 -10.24 -0.65
CA GLN A 66 -5.60 -10.69 -0.73
C GLN A 66 -6.45 -9.89 -1.73
N ASN A 67 -6.03 -8.69 -2.10
CA ASN A 67 -6.73 -7.83 -3.06
C ASN A 67 -6.17 -7.93 -4.49
N LEU A 68 -5.22 -8.84 -4.73
CA LEU A 68 -4.79 -9.23 -6.07
C LEU A 68 -5.83 -10.17 -6.69
N VAL A 69 -7.01 -9.63 -6.97
CA VAL A 69 -8.21 -10.35 -7.42
C VAL A 69 -8.66 -9.75 -8.77
N PRO A 70 -8.57 -10.49 -9.88
CA PRO A 70 -8.74 -9.94 -11.22
C PRO A 70 -10.18 -9.47 -11.52
N GLU A 71 -11.18 -9.94 -10.76
CA GLU A 71 -12.56 -9.48 -10.84
C GLU A 71 -12.74 -8.02 -10.42
N ASN A 72 -11.87 -7.51 -9.53
CA ASN A 72 -11.87 -6.12 -9.08
C ASN A 72 -10.67 -5.37 -9.67
N ILE A 73 -10.64 -5.26 -11.01
CA ILE A 73 -9.49 -4.76 -11.79
C ILE A 73 -8.86 -3.49 -11.18
N SER A 74 -9.66 -2.48 -10.85
CA SER A 74 -9.13 -1.21 -10.35
C SER A 74 -8.53 -1.33 -8.94
N VAL A 75 -9.09 -2.18 -8.09
CA VAL A 75 -8.56 -2.48 -6.76
C VAL A 75 -7.25 -3.27 -6.89
N CYS A 76 -7.26 -4.32 -7.71
CA CYS A 76 -6.10 -5.16 -7.99
C CYS A 76 -4.93 -4.35 -8.57
N ASN A 77 -5.21 -3.45 -9.51
CA ASN A 77 -4.20 -2.55 -10.08
C ASN A 77 -3.53 -1.68 -9.01
N ASN A 78 -4.32 -1.04 -8.15
CA ASN A 78 -3.77 -0.17 -7.11
C ASN A 78 -3.04 -0.95 -6.01
N ALA A 79 -3.52 -2.14 -5.66
CA ALA A 79 -2.83 -3.04 -4.74
C ALA A 79 -1.48 -3.50 -5.32
N THR A 80 -1.46 -3.89 -6.60
CA THR A 80 -0.24 -4.27 -7.33
C THR A 80 0.76 -3.12 -7.36
N TRP A 81 0.31 -1.91 -7.69
CA TRP A 81 1.17 -0.73 -7.70
C TRP A 81 1.74 -0.42 -6.31
N ALA A 82 0.91 -0.44 -5.26
CA ALA A 82 1.35 -0.19 -3.89
C ALA A 82 2.39 -1.23 -3.42
N ILE A 83 2.21 -2.51 -3.77
CA ILE A 83 3.24 -3.55 -3.55
C ILE A 83 4.55 -3.18 -4.24
N GLY A 84 4.49 -2.70 -5.48
CA GLY A 84 5.66 -2.22 -6.23
C GLY A 84 6.42 -1.12 -5.49
N GLU A 85 5.70 -0.11 -4.98
CA GLU A 85 6.29 0.97 -4.19
C GLU A 85 6.95 0.45 -2.90
N ILE A 86 6.36 -0.54 -2.22
CA ILE A 86 6.97 -1.21 -1.04
C ILE A 86 8.30 -1.86 -1.43
N CYS A 87 8.31 -2.64 -2.52
CA CYS A 87 9.51 -3.32 -3.01
C CYS A 87 10.64 -2.33 -3.35
N LEU A 88 10.30 -1.20 -3.97
CA LEU A 88 11.27 -0.14 -4.28
C LEU A 88 11.88 0.48 -3.01
N LYS A 89 11.14 0.56 -1.90
CA LYS A 89 11.66 1.08 -0.63
C LYS A 89 12.46 0.05 0.16
N LEU A 90 12.01 -1.22 0.18
CA LEU A 90 12.67 -2.30 0.91
C LEU A 90 14.01 -2.73 0.28
N ASN A 91 14.17 -2.54 -1.03
CA ASN A 91 15.38 -2.93 -1.79
C ASN A 91 15.78 -4.38 -1.47
N GLU A 92 16.98 -4.62 -0.94
CA GLU A 92 17.48 -5.96 -0.62
C GLU A 92 16.65 -6.69 0.46
N THR A 93 15.95 -5.94 1.31
CA THR A 93 15.08 -6.46 2.38
C THR A 93 13.78 -7.05 1.83
N THR A 94 13.51 -6.88 0.53
CA THR A 94 12.33 -7.46 -0.13
C THR A 94 12.42 -8.99 -0.24
N LYS A 95 13.63 -9.57 -0.23
CA LYS A 95 13.89 -11.00 -0.48
C LYS A 95 12.94 -11.98 0.22
N PRO A 96 12.59 -11.81 1.52
CA PRO A 96 11.68 -12.72 2.21
C PRO A 96 10.25 -12.71 1.65
N TYR A 97 9.83 -11.59 1.05
CA TYR A 97 8.47 -11.38 0.53
C TYR A 97 8.32 -11.80 -0.94
N ILE A 98 9.43 -11.97 -1.68
CA ILE A 98 9.41 -12.23 -3.13
C ILE A 98 8.54 -13.44 -3.48
N ASN A 99 8.70 -14.57 -2.79
CA ASN A 99 7.91 -15.76 -3.09
C ASN A 99 6.42 -15.55 -2.86
N PHE A 100 6.05 -14.86 -1.77
CA PHE A 100 4.65 -14.54 -1.50
C PHE A 100 4.05 -13.65 -2.60
N LEU A 101 4.78 -12.60 -2.99
CA LEU A 101 4.36 -11.62 -3.98
C LEU A 101 4.25 -12.22 -5.38
N ILE A 102 5.28 -12.96 -5.83
CA ILE A 102 5.30 -13.59 -7.16
C ILE A 102 4.16 -14.61 -7.31
N VAL A 103 3.91 -15.43 -6.27
CA VAL A 103 2.82 -16.41 -6.31
C VAL A 103 1.47 -15.72 -6.48
N HIS A 104 1.24 -14.59 -5.82
CA HIS A 104 -0.03 -13.88 -5.98
C HIS A 104 -0.13 -13.10 -7.30
N LEU A 105 0.98 -12.52 -7.78
CA LEU A 105 0.99 -11.74 -9.03
C LEU A 105 0.91 -12.62 -10.28
N ILE A 106 1.56 -13.79 -10.30
CA ILE A 106 1.55 -14.69 -11.47
C ILE A 106 0.24 -15.50 -11.54
N ASN A 107 -0.33 -15.88 -10.41
CA ASN A 107 -1.49 -16.78 -10.41
C ASN A 107 -2.84 -16.06 -10.45
N ASN A 108 -2.89 -14.75 -10.18
CA ASN A 108 -4.15 -13.99 -10.09
C ASN A 108 -4.23 -12.79 -11.06
N ILE A 109 -3.29 -12.65 -12.00
CA ILE A 109 -3.36 -11.69 -13.11
C ILE A 109 -3.45 -12.49 -14.40
#